data_AF-A0A9D0HNZ4-F1
#
_entry.id   AF-A0A9D0HNZ4-F1
#
_cell.length_a   1.000
_cell.length_b   1.000
_cell.length_c   1.000
_cell.angle_alpha   90.00
_cell.angle_beta   90.00
_cell.angle_gamma   90.00
#
_symmetry.space_group_name_H-M   'P 1'
#
loop_
_entity.id
_entity.type
_entity.pdbx_description
1 polymer ?
#
loop_
_entity_poly.entity_id
_entity_poly.type
_entity_poly.pdbx_seq_one_letter_code
_entity_poly.pdbx_strand_id
1 'polypeptide(L)'
;VNNDSDRDGFSNIAEKKAGTNPLDVASHPTLKDTDKDGKPDKDEMGKDSDKYSKSDVVESAILDNDSDGVVDELDSDDADPKNDSDGDGVSNIDEKSAGTNPLDKNEKPEVKEENTTVEENNVTTTTDETAKDTNNTPATVESKEEANTTEDAAVDESGVQKEIRDLLQLEHIKFEVDSSIITPEGIETIKKIYAILKKYPNKKMEIAGHTDSDGDAAYNQNLSQERVDMVKKALIQFGLNGENFTTKGYGESKPLVPNDSPENKAKNRRVEFILIGE
;
A
#
# COMPACT_ATOMS: atom_id res chain seq x y z
N VAL A 1 10.53 35.69 -23.71
CA VAL A 1 11.59 35.11 -24.57
C VAL A 1 11.34 33.62 -24.56
N ASN A 2 10.94 33.04 -25.69
CA ASN A 2 10.83 31.59 -25.79
C ASN A 2 12.25 31.07 -26.04
N ASN A 3 13.02 31.01 -24.95
CA ASN A 3 14.22 30.19 -24.95
C ASN A 3 13.74 28.74 -24.90
N ASP A 4 14.28 27.99 -25.84
CA ASP A 4 14.23 26.56 -26.07
C ASP A 4 15.72 26.23 -26.28
N SER A 5 16.32 25.44 -25.40
CA SER A 5 17.78 25.44 -25.21
C SER A 5 18.47 24.20 -25.75
N ASP A 6 17.81 23.05 -25.72
CA ASP A 6 18.20 21.79 -26.38
C ASP A 6 17.52 21.60 -27.75
N ARG A 7 16.43 22.34 -28.02
CA ARG A 7 15.66 22.35 -29.28
C ARG A 7 14.70 21.17 -29.42
N ASP A 8 14.14 20.74 -28.30
CA ASP A 8 13.10 19.72 -28.23
C ASP A 8 11.72 20.24 -28.75
N GLY A 9 11.51 21.56 -28.72
CA GLY A 9 10.29 22.26 -29.17
C GLY A 9 9.46 22.88 -28.04
N PHE A 10 9.81 22.61 -26.79
CA PHE A 10 9.29 23.25 -25.59
C PHE A 10 10.17 24.43 -25.19
N SER A 11 9.70 25.23 -24.23
CA SER A 11 10.50 26.33 -23.70
C SER A 11 10.99 25.99 -22.30
N ASN A 12 12.16 26.51 -21.92
CA ASN A 12 12.77 26.31 -20.60
C ASN A 12 11.81 26.61 -19.41
N ILE A 13 10.75 27.40 -19.64
CA ILE A 13 9.71 27.74 -18.67
C ILE A 13 8.62 26.67 -18.58
N ALA A 14 8.26 26.03 -19.70
CA ALA A 14 7.30 24.93 -19.75
C ALA A 14 7.90 23.65 -19.16
N GLU A 15 9.14 23.33 -19.54
CA GLU A 15 9.90 22.17 -19.04
C GLU A 15 10.10 22.25 -17.52
N LYS A 16 10.59 23.39 -17.03
CA LYS A 16 10.70 23.66 -15.58
C LYS A 16 9.36 23.61 -14.84
N LYS A 17 8.23 23.78 -15.54
CA LYS A 17 6.88 23.59 -14.96
C LYS A 17 6.44 22.13 -14.99
N ALA A 18 6.89 21.34 -15.98
CA ALA A 18 6.68 19.90 -16.07
C ALA A 18 7.64 19.08 -15.18
N GLY A 19 8.71 19.72 -14.67
CA GLY A 19 9.74 19.07 -13.86
C GLY A 19 10.88 18.46 -14.68
N THR A 20 10.97 18.76 -15.99
CA THR A 20 12.00 18.23 -16.88
C THR A 20 13.22 19.16 -17.02
N ASN A 21 14.31 18.66 -17.60
CA ASN A 21 15.63 19.30 -17.63
C ASN A 21 15.88 20.08 -18.94
N PRO A 22 15.88 21.43 -18.93
CA PRO A 22 15.86 22.25 -20.14
C PRO A 22 17.24 22.53 -20.74
N LEU A 23 18.02 21.47 -20.85
CA LEU A 23 19.36 21.34 -21.43
C LEU A 23 19.59 19.91 -21.99
N ASP A 24 18.55 19.08 -22.06
CA ASP A 24 18.61 17.65 -22.39
C ASP A 24 17.38 17.24 -23.18
N VAL A 25 17.56 17.08 -24.50
CA VAL A 25 16.52 16.71 -25.47
C VAL A 25 15.85 15.35 -25.20
N ALA A 26 16.39 14.52 -24.30
CA ALA A 26 15.71 13.31 -23.83
C ALA A 26 14.72 13.60 -22.69
N SER A 27 14.91 14.68 -21.93
CA SER A 27 14.03 15.16 -20.86
C SER A 27 12.86 15.99 -21.42
N HIS A 28 12.20 15.46 -22.45
CA HIS A 28 11.12 16.12 -23.17
C HIS A 28 9.80 16.06 -22.35
N PRO A 29 9.04 17.16 -22.18
CA PRO A 29 7.82 17.17 -21.36
C PRO A 29 6.71 16.17 -21.73
N THR A 30 6.74 15.58 -22.92
CA THR A 30 5.81 14.50 -23.34
C THR A 30 6.44 13.10 -23.38
N LEU A 31 7.71 12.98 -22.95
CA LEU A 31 8.44 11.73 -22.74
C LEU A 31 8.86 11.56 -21.26
N LYS A 32 8.44 12.49 -20.40
CA LYS A 32 8.40 12.27 -18.96
C LYS A 32 7.46 11.09 -18.72
N ASP A 33 7.97 10.16 -17.94
CA ASP A 33 7.43 8.86 -17.56
C ASP A 33 7.86 8.75 -16.10
N THR A 34 6.88 8.73 -15.19
CA THR A 34 7.09 9.11 -13.79
C THR A 34 7.35 7.92 -12.89
N ASP A 35 6.58 6.84 -13.06
CA ASP A 35 6.76 5.57 -12.34
C ASP A 35 7.64 4.55 -13.12
N LYS A 36 7.83 4.75 -14.44
CA LYS A 36 8.69 3.96 -15.34
C LYS A 36 8.03 2.66 -15.83
N ASP A 37 6.71 2.66 -16.00
CA ASP A 37 5.97 1.58 -16.69
C ASP A 37 6.31 1.50 -18.20
N GLY A 38 6.70 2.63 -18.80
CA GLY A 38 6.99 2.80 -20.24
C GLY A 38 5.92 3.58 -21.02
N LYS A 39 4.87 4.06 -20.35
CA LYS A 39 3.88 5.02 -20.84
C LYS A 39 4.28 6.44 -20.35
N PRO A 40 4.30 7.46 -21.21
CA PRO A 40 4.59 8.83 -20.75
C PRO A 40 3.40 9.45 -20.02
N ASP A 41 3.67 10.24 -18.97
CA ASP A 41 2.74 11.04 -18.14
C ASP A 41 1.47 11.51 -18.89
N LYS A 42 1.70 12.08 -20.08
CA LYS A 42 0.69 12.74 -20.92
C LYS A 42 -0.37 11.80 -21.51
N ASP A 43 -0.14 10.49 -21.52
CA ASP A 43 -1.09 9.48 -21.99
C ASP A 43 -1.90 8.91 -20.81
N GLU A 44 -1.36 8.95 -19.59
CA GLU A 44 -2.03 8.57 -18.33
C GLU A 44 -2.86 9.72 -17.70
N MET A 45 -2.74 10.95 -18.23
CA MET A 45 -3.41 12.15 -17.69
C MET A 45 -4.95 12.08 -17.78
N GLY A 46 -5.55 11.37 -16.83
CA GLY A 46 -6.98 11.16 -16.66
C GLY A 46 -7.68 12.30 -15.92
N LYS A 47 -8.54 11.92 -14.97
CA LYS A 47 -9.27 12.83 -14.09
C LYS A 47 -9.30 12.28 -12.65
N ASP A 48 -8.17 12.35 -11.94
CA ASP A 48 -8.11 12.38 -10.47
C ASP A 48 -9.24 11.57 -9.81
N SER A 49 -9.11 10.26 -9.93
CA SER A 49 -10.20 9.32 -9.64
C SER A 49 -10.61 9.34 -8.16
N ASP A 50 -9.64 9.48 -7.26
CA ASP A 50 -9.85 9.30 -5.81
C ASP A 50 -9.68 10.58 -4.94
N LYS A 51 -9.02 11.63 -5.44
CA LYS A 51 -8.70 12.91 -4.75
C LYS A 51 -7.59 12.85 -3.70
N TYR A 52 -6.80 11.78 -3.62
CA TYR A 52 -5.74 11.62 -2.63
C TYR A 52 -4.33 11.94 -3.16
N SER A 53 -4.13 12.09 -4.47
CA SER A 53 -2.90 12.67 -5.03
C SER A 53 -3.14 13.52 -6.29
N LYS A 54 -2.14 14.31 -6.69
CA LYS A 54 -2.27 15.32 -7.77
C LYS A 54 -1.75 14.84 -9.14
N SER A 55 -1.59 13.53 -9.30
CA SER A 55 -0.96 12.90 -10.44
C SER A 55 -1.51 11.48 -10.62
N ASP A 56 -2.41 11.28 -11.59
CA ASP A 56 -2.80 9.93 -12.04
C ASP A 56 -1.53 9.11 -12.43
N VAL A 57 -0.50 9.78 -12.95
CA VAL A 57 0.87 9.30 -13.35
C VAL A 57 1.75 8.68 -12.24
N VAL A 58 1.14 8.33 -11.12
CA VAL A 58 1.74 7.70 -9.91
C VAL A 58 0.83 6.59 -9.37
N GLU A 59 -0.40 6.53 -9.87
CA GLU A 59 -1.46 5.65 -9.40
C GLU A 59 -1.66 4.48 -10.37
N SER A 60 -1.36 4.66 -11.67
CA SER A 60 -1.41 3.63 -12.72
C SER A 60 -0.80 2.28 -12.32
N ALA A 61 0.50 2.25 -11.95
CA ALA A 61 1.21 1.02 -11.57
C ALA A 61 0.79 0.41 -10.20
N ILE A 62 -0.26 0.95 -9.56
CA ILE A 62 -0.73 0.54 -8.23
C ILE A 62 -2.26 0.35 -8.17
N LEU A 63 -3.06 1.04 -8.98
CA LEU A 63 -4.53 0.97 -8.99
C LEU A 63 -5.01 -0.41 -9.49
N ASP A 64 -6.03 -0.96 -8.82
CA ASP A 64 -6.65 -2.27 -9.04
C ASP A 64 -8.16 -1.99 -8.81
N ASN A 65 -8.77 -1.31 -9.79
CA ASN A 65 -10.03 -0.56 -9.65
C ASN A 65 -11.25 -1.46 -9.38
N ASP A 66 -11.29 -2.64 -9.99
CA ASP A 66 -12.32 -3.66 -9.74
C ASP A 66 -11.93 -4.70 -8.67
N SER A 67 -10.67 -4.67 -8.23
CA SER A 67 -10.08 -5.54 -7.21
C SER A 67 -9.85 -7.00 -7.65
N ASP A 68 -9.63 -7.27 -8.93
CA ASP A 68 -9.40 -8.60 -9.50
C ASP A 68 -7.98 -9.18 -9.31
N GLY A 69 -6.94 -8.33 -9.13
CA GLY A 69 -5.56 -8.77 -8.88
C GLY A 69 -4.52 -8.33 -9.91
N VAL A 70 -4.95 -7.81 -11.04
CA VAL A 70 -4.11 -7.03 -11.96
C VAL A 70 -4.18 -5.55 -11.56
N VAL A 71 -3.30 -4.72 -12.12
CA VAL A 71 -3.40 -3.26 -11.99
C VAL A 71 -3.95 -2.66 -13.28
N ASP A 72 -4.76 -1.60 -13.21
CA ASP A 72 -5.47 -0.95 -14.35
C ASP A 72 -4.55 -0.72 -15.58
N GLU A 73 -3.26 -0.49 -15.34
CA GLU A 73 -2.19 -0.25 -16.32
C GLU A 73 -1.84 -1.48 -17.17
N LEU A 74 -1.96 -2.67 -16.59
CA LEU A 74 -1.69 -4.00 -17.18
C LEU A 74 -2.98 -4.79 -17.47
N ASP A 75 -4.13 -4.26 -17.08
CA ASP A 75 -5.41 -4.93 -17.21
C ASP A 75 -6.06 -4.79 -18.60
N SER A 76 -6.95 -5.71 -18.96
CA SER A 76 -7.65 -5.76 -20.25
C SER A 76 -9.02 -5.07 -20.28
N ASP A 77 -9.68 -4.86 -19.15
CA ASP A 77 -10.95 -4.10 -19.02
C ASP A 77 -11.12 -3.65 -17.54
N ASP A 78 -10.61 -2.46 -17.20
CA ASP A 78 -10.39 -1.92 -15.84
C ASP A 78 -11.58 -1.90 -14.86
N ALA A 79 -12.76 -2.34 -15.29
CA ALA A 79 -14.02 -2.32 -14.57
C ALA A 79 -14.84 -3.62 -14.62
N ASP A 80 -14.33 -4.71 -15.21
CA ASP A 80 -14.95 -6.05 -15.14
C ASP A 80 -13.99 -7.08 -14.53
N PRO A 81 -14.13 -7.42 -13.22
CA PRO A 81 -13.21 -8.29 -12.46
C PRO A 81 -13.40 -9.77 -12.80
N LYS A 82 -13.72 -10.05 -14.07
CA LYS A 82 -13.98 -11.35 -14.71
C LYS A 82 -13.43 -11.41 -16.14
N ASN A 83 -12.73 -10.36 -16.54
CA ASN A 83 -11.75 -10.36 -17.62
C ASN A 83 -10.74 -11.53 -17.49
N ASP A 84 -9.91 -11.68 -18.51
CA ASP A 84 -8.91 -12.74 -18.67
C ASP A 84 -7.71 -12.06 -19.35
N SER A 85 -6.82 -11.48 -18.54
CA SER A 85 -5.88 -10.46 -19.02
C SER A 85 -4.66 -11.02 -19.77
N ASP A 86 -4.38 -12.32 -19.68
CA ASP A 86 -3.36 -12.99 -20.52
C ASP A 86 -3.93 -13.94 -21.60
N GLY A 87 -5.23 -14.25 -21.55
CA GLY A 87 -5.96 -15.06 -22.53
C GLY A 87 -5.88 -16.57 -22.32
N ASP A 88 -5.55 -17.03 -21.11
CA ASP A 88 -5.48 -18.43 -20.69
C ASP A 88 -6.87 -19.10 -20.54
N GLY A 89 -7.91 -18.33 -20.24
CA GLY A 89 -9.27 -18.84 -19.99
C GLY A 89 -9.58 -19.15 -18.53
N VAL A 90 -8.88 -18.54 -17.58
CA VAL A 90 -9.34 -18.31 -16.19
C VAL A 90 -9.51 -16.80 -16.01
N SER A 91 -10.35 -16.36 -15.07
CA SER A 91 -10.49 -14.93 -14.81
C SER A 91 -9.47 -14.43 -13.79
N ASN A 92 -9.06 -13.16 -13.89
CA ASN A 92 -8.08 -12.55 -12.99
C ASN A 92 -8.43 -12.79 -11.50
N ILE A 93 -9.70 -12.61 -11.12
CA ILE A 93 -10.17 -12.82 -9.74
C ILE A 93 -10.14 -14.28 -9.29
N ASP A 94 -10.35 -15.24 -10.20
CA ASP A 94 -10.22 -16.67 -9.90
C ASP A 94 -8.75 -17.05 -9.67
N GLU A 95 -7.82 -16.44 -10.42
CA GLU A 95 -6.37 -16.60 -10.23
C GLU A 95 -5.86 -15.94 -8.94
N LYS A 96 -6.26 -14.69 -8.64
CA LYS A 96 -6.01 -14.02 -7.34
C LYS A 96 -6.55 -14.86 -6.17
N SER A 97 -7.66 -15.57 -6.38
CA SER A 97 -8.26 -16.48 -5.39
C SER A 97 -7.53 -17.83 -5.27
N ALA A 98 -6.96 -18.34 -6.36
CA ALA A 98 -6.13 -19.55 -6.38
C ALA A 98 -4.70 -19.32 -5.87
N GLY A 99 -4.20 -18.09 -5.97
CA GLY A 99 -2.81 -17.73 -5.68
C GLY A 99 -1.85 -17.92 -6.85
N THR A 100 -2.37 -17.90 -8.09
CA THR A 100 -1.61 -17.94 -9.35
C THR A 100 -1.44 -16.51 -9.90
N ASN A 101 -0.90 -16.36 -11.11
CA ASN A 101 -0.48 -15.07 -11.67
C ASN A 101 -1.32 -14.71 -12.91
N PRO A 102 -2.29 -13.77 -12.82
CA PRO A 102 -3.18 -13.36 -13.93
C PRO A 102 -2.52 -12.78 -15.20
N LEU A 103 -1.18 -12.74 -15.23
CA LEU A 103 -0.37 -12.19 -16.32
C LEU A 103 0.65 -13.22 -16.88
N ASP A 104 0.58 -14.50 -16.44
CA ASP A 104 1.35 -15.59 -17.04
C ASP A 104 0.51 -16.87 -17.23
N LYS A 105 -0.10 -16.99 -18.40
CA LYS A 105 -0.83 -18.12 -19.02
C LYS A 105 -0.19 -19.51 -18.94
N ASN A 106 0.99 -19.64 -18.35
CA ASN A 106 1.64 -20.91 -18.03
C ASN A 106 1.44 -21.33 -16.56
N GLU A 107 0.93 -20.44 -15.69
CA GLU A 107 0.78 -20.60 -14.24
C GLU A 107 -0.67 -20.92 -13.79
N LYS A 108 -1.57 -21.20 -14.76
CA LYS A 108 -2.99 -21.55 -14.57
C LYS A 108 -3.27 -22.46 -13.35
N PRO A 109 -4.33 -22.19 -12.55
CA PRO A 109 -4.77 -23.06 -11.46
C PRO A 109 -4.96 -24.52 -11.88
N GLU A 110 -4.36 -25.46 -11.14
CA GLU A 110 -4.57 -26.91 -11.34
C GLU A 110 -6.02 -27.30 -11.02
N VAL A 111 -6.87 -27.32 -12.05
CA VAL A 111 -8.27 -27.77 -11.95
C VAL A 111 -8.31 -29.24 -11.55
N LYS A 112 -8.75 -29.50 -10.31
CA LYS A 112 -9.17 -30.83 -9.89
C LYS A 112 -10.53 -31.13 -10.51
N GLU A 113 -10.57 -32.05 -11.47
CA GLU A 113 -11.81 -32.50 -12.12
C GLU A 113 -12.76 -33.20 -11.12
N GLU A 114 -13.59 -32.44 -10.39
CA GLU A 114 -14.78 -32.99 -9.75
C GLU A 114 -15.93 -33.06 -10.76
N ASN A 115 -16.22 -34.29 -11.19
CA ASN A 115 -17.15 -34.61 -12.27
C ASN A 115 -18.62 -34.44 -11.83
N THR A 116 -19.14 -33.20 -11.89
CA THR A 116 -20.51 -32.86 -11.47
C THR A 116 -21.57 -33.29 -12.50
N THR A 117 -22.05 -34.54 -12.40
CA THR A 117 -23.32 -34.93 -13.05
C THR A 117 -24.50 -34.28 -12.34
N VAL A 118 -25.29 -33.50 -13.07
CA VAL A 118 -26.44 -32.76 -12.53
C VAL A 118 -27.68 -33.65 -12.48
N GLU A 119 -28.22 -33.90 -11.28
CA GLU A 119 -29.63 -34.26 -11.08
C GLU A 119 -30.24 -33.42 -9.94
N GLU A 120 -31.21 -32.58 -10.29
CA GLU A 120 -32.06 -31.90 -9.31
C GLU A 120 -33.06 -32.90 -8.72
N ASN A 121 -33.26 -32.93 -7.39
CA ASN A 121 -34.56 -33.31 -6.81
C ASN A 121 -34.74 -32.80 -5.36
N ASN A 122 -35.37 -31.63 -5.31
CA ASN A 122 -36.00 -30.94 -4.17
C ASN A 122 -36.73 -31.83 -3.13
N VAL A 123 -36.54 -31.58 -1.82
CA VAL A 123 -37.62 -31.48 -0.79
C VAL A 123 -37.07 -30.97 0.56
N THR A 124 -37.96 -30.39 1.38
CA THR A 124 -37.67 -29.50 2.54
C THR A 124 -37.99 -30.14 3.91
N THR A 125 -37.63 -29.45 5.02
CA THR A 125 -38.18 -29.56 6.42
C THR A 125 -37.84 -30.84 7.23
N THR A 126 -37.70 -30.87 8.56
CA THR A 126 -37.68 -29.87 9.68
C THR A 126 -37.20 -30.55 11.00
N THR A 127 -36.82 -29.75 12.03
CA THR A 127 -36.98 -30.02 13.52
C THR A 127 -36.29 -31.24 14.18
N ASP A 128 -35.89 -31.26 15.47
CA ASP A 128 -35.54 -30.23 16.50
C ASP A 128 -34.91 -30.93 17.75
N GLU A 129 -34.55 -30.15 18.78
CA GLU A 129 -34.47 -30.46 20.23
C GLU A 129 -33.42 -31.44 20.85
N THR A 130 -32.37 -30.84 21.45
CA THR A 130 -31.83 -31.13 22.82
C THR A 130 -31.14 -32.51 23.12
N ALA A 131 -30.37 -32.75 24.21
CA ALA A 131 -30.13 -32.03 25.47
C ALA A 131 -28.81 -32.47 26.20
N LYS A 132 -28.25 -31.60 27.07
CA LYS A 132 -27.50 -31.92 28.34
C LYS A 132 -26.20 -32.77 28.25
N ASP A 133 -25.29 -32.91 29.24
CA ASP A 133 -24.95 -32.39 30.59
C ASP A 133 -23.42 -32.77 30.78
N THR A 134 -22.52 -32.22 31.62
CA THR A 134 -22.50 -31.15 32.64
C THR A 134 -21.05 -30.65 32.91
N ASN A 135 -20.94 -29.50 33.61
CA ASN A 135 -19.80 -28.85 34.31
C ASN A 135 -18.57 -29.68 34.76
N ASN A 136 -17.38 -29.03 34.84
CA ASN A 136 -16.74 -28.72 36.15
C ASN A 136 -15.60 -27.66 36.08
N THR A 137 -15.63 -26.63 36.94
CA THR A 137 -14.51 -25.71 37.24
C THR A 137 -14.65 -25.13 38.66
N PRO A 138 -13.57 -25.06 39.46
CA PRO A 138 -13.03 -23.77 39.95
C PRO A 138 -11.47 -23.79 39.93
N ALA A 139 -10.67 -22.87 40.50
CA ALA A 139 -10.88 -21.73 41.41
C ALA A 139 -9.79 -20.63 41.22
N THR A 140 -9.92 -19.51 41.97
CA THR A 140 -8.93 -18.43 42.18
C THR A 140 -8.65 -18.27 43.70
N VAL A 141 -7.85 -17.36 44.26
CA VAL A 141 -7.25 -16.05 43.86
C VAL A 141 -5.95 -15.78 44.67
N GLU A 142 -5.07 -14.90 44.17
CA GLU A 142 -4.18 -13.97 44.95
C GLU A 142 -3.12 -14.55 45.93
N SER A 143 -2.09 -13.82 46.40
CA SER A 143 -1.31 -12.65 45.90
C SER A 143 -0.09 -12.42 46.84
N LYS A 144 0.97 -11.71 46.39
CA LYS A 144 1.77 -10.76 47.21
C LYS A 144 2.87 -10.03 46.40
N GLU A 145 3.49 -9.04 47.05
CA GLU A 145 3.96 -7.77 46.48
C GLU A 145 5.29 -7.32 47.11
N GLU A 146 6.12 -6.59 46.32
CA GLU A 146 7.12 -5.54 46.65
C GLU A 146 8.11 -5.45 45.46
N ALA A 147 8.02 -4.45 44.56
CA ALA A 147 8.57 -3.08 44.65
C ALA A 147 10.12 -3.03 44.45
N ASN A 148 10.70 -2.21 43.55
CA ASN A 148 10.21 -1.25 42.55
C ASN A 148 11.29 -1.11 41.41
N THR A 149 11.41 -0.16 40.46
CA THR A 149 10.91 1.23 40.26
C THR A 149 11.08 1.67 38.78
N THR A 150 10.32 2.70 38.35
CA THR A 150 10.57 3.82 37.39
C THR A 150 11.84 3.86 36.51
N GLU A 151 11.89 4.40 35.29
CA GLU A 151 10.94 5.07 34.34
C GLU A 151 11.66 5.13 32.96
N ASP A 152 11.05 5.36 31.78
CA ASP A 152 9.77 6.00 31.42
C ASP A 152 9.10 5.30 30.19
N ALA A 153 7.79 5.53 30.02
CA ALA A 153 6.99 5.34 28.79
C ALA A 153 6.99 3.97 28.06
N ALA A 154 6.96 2.84 28.79
CA ALA A 154 6.54 1.55 28.21
C ALA A 154 5.01 1.41 28.20
N VAL A 155 4.34 1.91 27.16
CA VAL A 155 2.93 1.59 26.86
C VAL A 155 2.84 0.16 26.31
N ASP A 156 1.74 -0.55 26.57
CA ASP A 156 1.47 -1.87 26.01
C ASP A 156 1.18 -1.79 24.50
N GLU A 157 2.25 -1.76 23.71
CA GLU A 157 2.16 -1.79 22.26
C GLU A 157 1.77 -3.20 21.80
N SER A 158 0.50 -3.33 21.42
CA SER A 158 -0.06 -4.58 20.89
C SER A 158 0.88 -5.23 19.86
N GLY A 159 0.99 -6.57 19.91
CA GLY A 159 2.04 -7.30 19.18
C GLY A 159 2.18 -6.95 17.70
N VAL A 160 1.07 -6.59 17.03
CA VAL A 160 1.05 -6.11 15.63
C VAL A 160 1.87 -4.84 15.41
N GLN A 161 1.77 -3.84 16.29
CA GLN A 161 2.55 -2.59 16.18
C GLN A 161 4.04 -2.86 16.33
N LYS A 162 4.41 -3.73 17.28
CA LYS A 162 5.80 -4.13 17.48
C LYS A 162 6.34 -4.95 16.30
N GLU A 163 5.57 -5.92 15.79
CA GLU A 163 5.94 -6.76 14.65
C GLU A 163 6.18 -5.92 13.39
N ILE A 164 5.35 -4.90 13.13
CA ILE A 164 5.52 -3.97 12.01
C ILE A 164 6.71 -3.01 12.24
N ARG A 165 6.93 -2.50 13.46
CA ARG A 165 8.11 -1.64 13.73
C ARG A 165 9.42 -2.41 13.60
N ASP A 166 9.49 -3.64 14.12
CA ASP A 166 10.71 -4.45 14.07
C ASP A 166 11.07 -4.81 12.61
N LEU A 167 10.07 -5.03 11.75
CA LEU A 167 10.24 -5.12 10.29
C LEU A 167 10.76 -3.80 9.70
N LEU A 168 10.11 -2.66 10.00
CA LEU A 168 10.45 -1.35 9.44
C LEU A 168 11.83 -0.80 9.87
N GLN A 169 12.43 -1.34 10.94
CA GLN A 169 13.82 -1.06 11.33
C GLN A 169 14.86 -1.82 10.48
N LEU A 170 14.45 -2.88 9.78
CA LEU A 170 15.31 -3.69 8.91
C LEU A 170 15.06 -3.40 7.43
N GLU A 171 13.79 -3.18 7.08
CA GLU A 171 13.30 -2.98 5.71
C GLU A 171 12.44 -1.72 5.67
N HIS A 172 12.99 -0.61 5.16
CA HIS A 172 12.23 0.62 4.98
C HIS A 172 11.30 0.50 3.75
N ILE A 173 10.08 1.04 3.82
CA ILE A 173 9.29 1.30 2.61
C ILE A 173 10.06 2.33 1.76
N LYS A 174 10.54 1.90 0.59
CA LYS A 174 11.36 2.72 -0.31
C LYS A 174 10.50 3.40 -1.37
N PHE A 175 10.70 4.71 -1.50
CA PHE A 175 10.08 5.56 -2.49
C PHE A 175 11.12 6.06 -3.50
N GLU A 176 10.66 6.44 -4.70
CA GLU A 176 11.49 7.15 -5.67
C GLU A 176 11.95 8.52 -5.13
N VAL A 177 13.04 9.05 -5.70
CA VAL A 177 13.67 10.30 -5.24
C VAL A 177 12.68 11.46 -5.41
N ASP A 178 12.48 12.24 -4.34
CA ASP A 178 11.54 13.39 -4.28
C ASP A 178 10.06 13.05 -4.63
N SER A 179 9.68 11.76 -4.56
CA SER A 179 8.38 11.26 -5.02
C SER A 179 7.62 10.44 -3.96
N SER A 180 6.30 10.31 -4.14
CA SER A 180 5.39 9.41 -3.42
C SER A 180 5.28 8.01 -4.05
N ILE A 181 5.82 7.80 -5.25
CA ILE A 181 5.88 6.47 -5.91
C ILE A 181 6.63 5.49 -5.02
N ILE A 182 6.03 4.33 -4.78
CA ILE A 182 6.63 3.22 -4.02
C ILE A 182 7.43 2.36 -5.00
N THR A 183 8.73 2.19 -4.74
CA THR A 183 9.61 1.32 -5.56
C THR A 183 9.21 -0.17 -5.41
N PRO A 184 9.59 -1.07 -6.33
CA PRO A 184 9.33 -2.50 -6.19
C PRO A 184 9.85 -3.11 -4.86
N GLU A 185 10.99 -2.65 -4.36
CA GLU A 185 11.51 -3.06 -3.03
C GLU A 185 10.62 -2.54 -1.87
N GLY A 186 10.01 -1.36 -2.04
CA GLY A 186 9.00 -0.83 -1.13
C GLY A 186 7.70 -1.64 -1.17
N ILE A 187 7.25 -2.06 -2.36
CA ILE A 187 6.08 -2.93 -2.54
C ILE A 187 6.28 -4.27 -1.81
N GLU A 188 7.44 -4.92 -1.96
CA GLU A 188 7.78 -6.14 -1.20
C GLU A 188 7.80 -5.92 0.33
N THR A 189 8.22 -4.74 0.78
CA THR A 189 8.13 -4.36 2.20
C THR A 189 6.67 -4.24 2.64
N ILE A 190 5.79 -3.64 1.83
CA ILE A 190 4.36 -3.51 2.15
C ILE A 190 3.65 -4.87 2.10
N LYS A 191 4.01 -5.79 1.20
CA LYS A 191 3.50 -7.18 1.20
C LYS A 191 3.80 -7.91 2.51
N LYS A 192 4.96 -7.67 3.12
CA LYS A 192 5.32 -8.20 4.46
C LYS A 192 4.47 -7.57 5.57
N ILE A 193 4.25 -6.24 5.53
CA ILE A 193 3.38 -5.52 6.47
C ILE A 193 1.92 -6.02 6.36
N TYR A 194 1.44 -6.24 5.13
CA TYR A 194 0.15 -6.87 4.85
C TYR A 194 0.03 -8.26 5.47
N ALA A 195 1.02 -9.13 5.28
CA ALA A 195 1.03 -10.48 5.84
C ALA A 195 1.03 -10.50 7.38
N ILE A 196 1.52 -9.43 8.02
CA ILE A 196 1.36 -9.19 9.47
C ILE A 196 -0.09 -8.74 9.76
N LEU A 197 -0.55 -7.66 9.15
CA LEU A 197 -1.89 -7.06 9.40
C LEU A 197 -3.05 -8.02 9.14
N LYS A 198 -2.94 -8.94 8.17
CA LYS A 198 -3.94 -9.97 7.85
C LYS A 198 -4.24 -10.91 9.04
N LYS A 199 -3.31 -11.04 10.00
CA LYS A 199 -3.50 -11.79 11.26
C LYS A 199 -4.37 -11.04 12.28
N TYR A 200 -4.57 -9.73 12.09
CA TYR A 200 -5.17 -8.80 13.05
C TYR A 200 -6.30 -7.95 12.42
N PRO A 201 -7.30 -8.54 11.73
CA PRO A 201 -8.23 -7.83 10.83
C PRO A 201 -9.13 -6.76 11.49
N ASN A 202 -9.20 -6.71 12.82
CA ASN A 202 -9.98 -5.74 13.58
C ASN A 202 -9.13 -4.57 14.15
N LYS A 203 -7.80 -4.59 13.96
CA LYS A 203 -6.91 -3.55 14.53
C LYS A 203 -6.85 -2.32 13.63
N LYS A 204 -6.93 -1.14 14.25
CA LYS A 204 -6.91 0.15 13.56
C LYS A 204 -5.57 0.86 13.76
N MET A 205 -5.00 1.42 12.69
CA MET A 205 -3.65 1.98 12.67
C MET A 205 -3.61 3.39 12.03
N GLU A 206 -2.88 4.32 12.62
CA GLU A 206 -2.41 5.54 11.95
C GLU A 206 -1.10 5.20 11.23
N ILE A 207 -1.06 5.42 9.91
CA ILE A 207 0.15 5.34 9.08
C ILE A 207 0.76 6.74 9.07
N ALA A 208 1.86 6.90 9.80
CA ALA A 208 2.50 8.18 10.07
C ALA A 208 3.75 8.38 9.18
N GLY A 209 3.77 9.45 8.40
CA GLY A 209 4.80 9.75 7.41
C GLY A 209 5.73 10.88 7.85
N HIS A 210 7.04 10.69 7.69
CA HIS A 210 8.05 11.63 8.17
C HIS A 210 9.15 11.90 7.13
N THR A 211 9.68 13.13 7.15
CA THR A 211 10.86 13.53 6.38
C THR A 211 12.01 13.89 7.34
N ASP A 212 13.20 14.12 6.78
CA ASP A 212 14.17 15.00 7.41
C ASP A 212 13.79 16.48 7.17
N SER A 213 14.67 17.41 7.56
CA SER A 213 14.47 18.86 7.42
C SER A 213 15.32 19.50 6.31
N ASP A 214 15.63 18.78 5.23
CA ASP A 214 16.10 19.40 3.99
C ASP A 214 14.89 19.74 3.09
N GLY A 215 14.95 20.86 2.38
CA GLY A 215 13.86 21.35 1.54
C GLY A 215 12.99 22.43 2.18
N ASP A 216 11.72 22.51 1.75
CA ASP A 216 10.71 23.43 2.31
C ASP A 216 9.74 22.65 3.21
N ALA A 217 9.42 23.20 4.39
CA ALA A 217 8.61 22.51 5.38
C ALA A 217 7.17 22.21 4.92
N ALA A 218 6.58 23.02 4.04
CA ALA A 218 5.24 22.77 3.48
C ALA A 218 5.29 21.75 2.34
N TYR A 219 6.37 21.74 1.54
CA TYR A 219 6.64 20.65 0.60
C TYR A 219 6.83 19.32 1.34
N ASN A 220 7.71 19.28 2.35
CA ASN A 220 7.95 18.11 3.21
C ASN A 220 6.67 17.59 3.88
N GLN A 221 5.80 18.49 4.35
CA GLN A 221 4.50 18.13 4.90
C GLN A 221 3.61 17.43 3.86
N ASN A 222 3.49 17.97 2.64
CA ASN A 222 2.68 17.36 1.58
C ASN A 222 3.26 16.00 1.14
N LEU A 223 4.56 15.94 0.81
CA LEU A 223 5.23 14.72 0.39
C LEU A 223 5.14 13.60 1.45
N SER A 224 5.18 13.96 2.73
CA SER A 224 5.01 13.00 3.83
C SER A 224 3.59 12.45 3.96
N GLN A 225 2.57 13.20 3.50
CA GLN A 225 1.17 12.80 3.49
C GLN A 225 0.91 11.90 2.27
N GLU A 226 1.25 12.39 1.08
CA GLU A 226 1.12 11.67 -0.20
C GLU A 226 1.78 10.27 -0.12
N ARG A 227 2.97 10.16 0.50
CA ARG A 227 3.64 8.87 0.74
C ARG A 227 2.85 7.88 1.60
N VAL A 228 2.16 8.32 2.65
CA VAL A 228 1.38 7.39 3.51
C VAL A 228 -0.01 7.11 2.96
N ASP A 229 -0.57 8.00 2.16
CA ASP A 229 -1.78 7.74 1.37
C ASP A 229 -1.51 6.64 0.33
N MET A 230 -0.37 6.67 -0.38
CA MET A 230 0.03 5.57 -1.27
C MET A 230 0.28 4.25 -0.52
N VAL A 231 0.88 4.27 0.67
CA VAL A 231 1.04 3.06 1.51
C VAL A 231 -0.31 2.51 1.96
N LYS A 232 -1.30 3.36 2.25
CA LYS A 232 -2.67 2.93 2.54
C LYS A 232 -3.34 2.33 1.29
N LYS A 233 -3.18 2.95 0.12
CA LYS A 233 -3.74 2.48 -1.16
C LYS A 233 -3.28 1.05 -1.45
N ALA A 234 -1.97 0.81 -1.45
CA ALA A 234 -1.37 -0.53 -1.61
C ALA A 234 -1.89 -1.58 -0.60
N LEU A 235 -2.06 -1.20 0.67
CA LEU A 235 -2.61 -2.12 1.70
C LEU A 235 -4.09 -2.44 1.50
N ILE A 236 -4.87 -1.56 0.88
CA ILE A 236 -6.28 -1.81 0.55
C ILE A 236 -6.40 -2.80 -0.61
N GLN A 237 -5.57 -2.65 -1.64
CA GLN A 237 -5.59 -3.48 -2.87
C GLN A 237 -5.15 -4.92 -2.59
N PHE A 238 -4.20 -5.12 -1.66
CA PHE A 238 -3.90 -6.45 -1.14
C PHE A 238 -5.07 -7.07 -0.34
N GLY A 239 -6.14 -6.32 -0.06
CA GLY A 239 -7.40 -6.81 0.51
C GLY A 239 -7.61 -6.52 1.99
N LEU A 240 -7.08 -5.41 2.53
CA LEU A 240 -7.38 -4.96 3.90
C LEU A 240 -8.45 -3.85 3.90
N ASN A 241 -9.34 -3.85 4.91
CA ASN A 241 -10.36 -2.81 5.03
C ASN A 241 -9.71 -1.42 5.26
N GLY A 242 -9.91 -0.50 4.32
CA GLY A 242 -9.43 0.88 4.39
C GLY A 242 -9.96 1.70 5.58
N GLU A 243 -11.06 1.30 6.22
CA GLU A 243 -11.60 1.89 7.46
C GLU A 243 -10.77 1.55 8.72
N ASN A 244 -9.84 0.61 8.62
CA ASN A 244 -8.87 0.33 9.68
C ASN A 244 -7.67 1.28 9.65
N PHE A 245 -7.47 2.05 8.56
CA PHE A 245 -6.27 2.87 8.38
C PHE A 245 -6.61 4.35 8.30
N THR A 246 -5.99 5.16 9.15
CA THR A 246 -5.87 6.62 8.92
C THR A 246 -4.45 6.95 8.49
N THR A 247 -4.27 8.02 7.73
CA THR A 247 -2.99 8.41 7.15
C THR A 247 -2.64 9.82 7.56
N LYS A 248 -1.35 10.08 7.82
CA LYS A 248 -0.92 11.38 8.33
C LYS A 248 0.54 11.68 8.04
N GLY A 249 0.76 12.64 7.15
CA GLY A 249 2.03 13.31 7.02
C GLY A 249 2.32 14.17 8.26
N TYR A 250 3.54 14.10 8.76
CA TYR A 250 4.08 14.99 9.79
C TYR A 250 5.26 15.84 9.27
N GLY A 251 5.73 15.59 8.05
CA GLY A 251 6.94 16.18 7.48
C GLY A 251 8.12 16.06 8.46
N GLU A 252 8.82 17.17 8.63
CA GLU A 252 9.94 17.32 9.55
C GLU A 252 9.52 17.58 11.02
N SER A 253 8.22 17.74 11.32
CA SER A 253 7.74 18.19 12.64
C SER A 253 7.82 17.14 13.76
N LYS A 254 8.13 15.89 13.39
CA LYS A 254 8.27 14.74 14.31
C LYS A 254 9.56 13.95 14.00
N PRO A 255 10.75 14.56 14.25
CA PRO A 255 12.02 13.87 14.09
C PRO A 255 12.20 12.82 15.20
N LEU A 256 12.71 11.65 14.84
CA LEU A 256 13.11 10.59 15.77
C LEU A 256 14.50 10.89 16.38
N VAL A 257 15.34 11.58 15.62
CA VAL A 257 16.71 11.99 15.98
C VAL A 257 17.01 13.40 15.42
N PRO A 258 18.02 14.13 15.93
CA PRO A 258 18.35 15.46 15.41
C PRO A 258 18.72 15.42 13.91
N ASN A 259 18.27 16.39 13.10
CA ASN A 259 18.62 16.51 11.67
C ASN A 259 20.07 17.03 11.44
N ASP A 260 21.01 16.64 12.30
CA ASP A 260 22.39 17.15 12.36
C ASP A 260 23.38 16.44 11.40
N SER A 261 23.02 15.27 10.89
CA SER A 261 23.89 14.37 10.14
C SER A 261 23.12 13.57 9.08
N PRO A 262 23.73 13.21 7.94
CA PRO A 262 23.07 12.40 6.91
C PRO A 262 22.48 11.09 7.44
N GLU A 263 23.16 10.46 8.40
CA GLU A 263 22.76 9.21 9.05
C GLU A 263 21.52 9.39 9.94
N ASN A 264 21.38 10.54 10.61
CA ASN A 264 20.17 10.83 11.40
C ASN A 264 19.01 11.29 10.52
N LYS A 265 19.28 12.08 9.47
CA LYS A 265 18.28 12.42 8.44
C LYS A 265 17.70 11.18 7.78
N ALA A 266 18.54 10.18 7.46
CA ALA A 266 18.10 8.89 6.93
C ALA A 266 17.20 8.08 7.88
N LYS A 267 17.31 8.27 9.21
CA LYS A 267 16.37 7.69 10.19
C LYS A 267 15.08 8.48 10.32
N ASN A 268 15.09 9.78 10.03
CA ASN A 268 13.90 10.64 10.10
C ASN A 268 12.97 10.45 8.88
N ARG A 269 13.53 10.19 7.69
CA ARG A 269 12.79 9.76 6.49
C ARG A 269 12.23 8.33 6.68
N ARG A 270 11.06 8.21 7.30
CA ARG A 270 10.47 6.94 7.71
C ARG A 270 8.94 6.94 7.63
N VAL A 271 8.36 5.75 7.64
CA VAL A 271 6.93 5.50 7.88
C VAL A 271 6.80 4.73 9.19
N GLU A 272 5.79 5.04 10.00
CA GLU A 272 5.43 4.30 11.23
C GLU A 272 3.97 3.83 11.16
N PHE A 273 3.65 2.75 11.88
CA PHE A 273 2.29 2.26 12.09
C PHE A 273 1.96 2.30 13.58
N ILE A 274 0.93 3.07 13.96
CA ILE A 274 0.59 3.37 15.36
C ILE A 274 -0.85 2.91 15.65
N LEU A 275 -1.06 2.09 16.67
CA LEU A 275 -2.38 1.57 17.03
C LEU A 275 -3.32 2.69 17.52
N ILE A 276 -4.53 2.75 16.95
CA ILE A 276 -5.60 3.67 17.34
C ILE A 276 -6.55 2.98 18.36
N GLY A 277 -6.00 2.60 19.51
CA GLY A 277 -6.74 2.01 20.62
C GLY A 277 -7.15 0.53 20.45
N GLU A 278 -7.95 0.07 21.42
CA GLU A 278 -8.63 -1.24 21.43
C GLU A 278 -10.14 -1.07 21.61
#